data_AF-A0A2E0N6C0-F1
#
_entry.id   AF-A0A2E0N6C0-F1
#
_cell.length_a   1.000
_cell.length_b   1.000
_cell.length_c   1.000
_cell.angle_alpha   90.00
_cell.angle_beta   90.00
_cell.angle_gamma   90.00
#
_symmetry.space_group_name_H-M   'P 1'
#
loop_
_entity.id
_entity.type
_entity.pdbx_description
1 polymer ?
#
loop_
_entity_poly.entity_id
_entity_poly.type
_entity_poly.pdbx_seq_one_letter_code
_entity_poly.pdbx_strand_id
1 'polypeptide(L)'
;MRNSCKQLTSRRKHNAGYTLLELLTATAILGVLLSIAAPYMQSYTVRTKATEGLLILGKLRRRVETGFYERGVLPSDIPNSPTPNGSRHGGPWYSYATMFGQADDMWELIEYQPKGPHRVIALRAYRLPEWQN
;
A
#
# COMPACT_ATOMS: atom_id res chain seq x y z
N MET A 1 2.81 -80.66 -12.63
CA MET A 1 2.07 -79.38 -12.65
C MET A 1 2.99 -78.28 -12.12
N ARG A 2 3.58 -77.46 -13.01
CA ARG A 2 4.51 -76.36 -12.65
C ARG A 2 3.77 -75.03 -12.82
N ASN A 3 3.32 -74.44 -11.72
CA ASN A 3 2.76 -73.08 -11.74
C ASN A 3 3.89 -72.10 -11.45
N SER A 4 4.45 -71.55 -12.53
CA SER A 4 5.48 -70.53 -12.51
C SER A 4 5.01 -69.26 -11.80
N CYS A 5 5.80 -68.87 -10.82
CA CYS A 5 5.86 -67.54 -10.21
C CYS A 5 5.94 -66.45 -11.29
N LYS A 6 4.89 -65.62 -11.41
CA LYS A 6 4.97 -64.34 -12.14
C LYS A 6 5.45 -63.27 -11.15
N GLN A 7 6.75 -63.00 -11.18
CA GLN A 7 7.35 -61.87 -10.46
C GLN A 7 6.93 -60.57 -11.14
N LEU A 8 6.13 -59.75 -10.45
CA LEU A 8 5.77 -58.39 -10.86
C LEU A 8 7.03 -57.51 -10.75
N THR A 9 7.68 -57.24 -11.87
CA THR A 9 8.83 -56.34 -11.94
C THR A 9 8.37 -54.89 -11.72
N SER A 10 8.46 -54.45 -10.46
CA SER A 10 8.31 -53.06 -10.07
C SER A 10 9.43 -52.23 -10.72
N ARG A 11 9.08 -51.45 -11.76
CA ARG A 11 9.95 -50.40 -12.30
C ARG A 11 10.16 -49.36 -11.21
N ARG A 12 11.32 -49.39 -10.53
CA ARG A 12 11.75 -48.27 -9.68
C ARG A 12 11.83 -47.02 -10.55
N LYS A 13 10.94 -46.05 -10.32
CA LYS A 13 11.12 -44.70 -10.85
C LYS A 13 12.37 -44.13 -10.20
N HIS A 14 13.38 -43.84 -11.01
CA HIS A 14 14.56 -43.13 -10.56
C HIS A 14 14.10 -41.70 -10.27
N ASN A 15 13.88 -41.37 -8.99
CA ASN A 15 13.67 -39.98 -8.58
C ASN A 15 15.01 -39.27 -8.76
N ALA A 16 15.27 -38.77 -9.96
CA ALA A 16 16.39 -37.89 -10.24
C ALA A 16 16.13 -36.56 -9.52
N GLY A 17 16.81 -36.34 -8.40
CA GLY A 17 16.82 -35.02 -7.75
C GLY A 17 17.60 -34.03 -8.60
N TYR A 18 17.24 -32.74 -8.50
CA TYR A 18 18.00 -31.65 -9.11
C TYR A 18 19.42 -31.59 -8.52
N THR A 19 20.39 -31.29 -9.39
CA THR A 19 21.77 -31.11 -8.95
C THR A 19 21.95 -29.76 -8.25
N LEU A 20 22.86 -29.67 -7.27
CA LEU A 20 23.17 -28.39 -6.62
C LEU A 20 23.67 -27.33 -7.62
N LEU A 21 24.31 -27.78 -8.70
CA LEU A 21 24.85 -26.91 -9.74
C LEU A 21 23.75 -26.31 -10.64
N GLU A 22 22.68 -27.07 -10.93
CA GLU A 22 21.49 -26.51 -11.59
C GLU A 22 20.85 -25.41 -10.75
N LEU A 23 20.68 -25.66 -9.45
CA LEU A 23 20.08 -24.66 -8.57
C LEU A 23 20.95 -23.40 -8.46
N LEU A 24 22.27 -23.57 -8.39
CA LEU A 24 23.21 -22.45 -8.25
C LEU A 24 23.25 -21.56 -9.49
N THR A 25 23.22 -22.14 -10.69
CA THR A 25 23.20 -21.35 -11.93
C THR A 25 21.84 -20.71 -12.19
N ALA A 26 20.74 -21.42 -11.89
CA ALA A 26 19.40 -20.85 -11.99
C ALA A 26 19.22 -19.64 -11.07
N THR A 27 19.68 -19.73 -9.81
CA THR A 27 19.60 -18.61 -8.86
C THR A 27 20.54 -17.46 -9.22
N ALA A 28 21.72 -17.73 -9.80
CA ALA A 28 22.62 -16.69 -10.30
C ALA A 28 21.97 -15.83 -11.40
N ILE A 29 21.29 -16.47 -12.36
CA ILE A 29 20.58 -15.74 -13.43
C ILE A 29 19.37 -14.99 -12.85
N LEU A 30 18.59 -15.62 -11.96
CA LEU A 30 17.46 -14.97 -11.29
C LEU A 30 17.91 -13.74 -10.48
N GLY A 31 19.08 -13.78 -9.84
CA GLY A 31 19.63 -12.63 -9.11
C GLY A 31 19.89 -11.42 -10.01
N VAL A 32 20.47 -11.62 -11.19
CA VAL A 32 20.69 -10.55 -12.18
C VAL A 32 19.36 -9.97 -12.66
N LEU A 33 18.38 -10.82 -12.98
CA LEU A 33 17.04 -10.39 -13.40
C LEU A 33 16.32 -9.59 -12.30
N LEU A 34 16.36 -10.07 -11.06
CA LEU A 34 15.73 -9.40 -9.92
C LEU A 34 16.37 -8.04 -9.60
N SER A 35 17.68 -7.90 -9.78
CA SER A 35 18.37 -6.62 -9.56
C SER A 35 17.83 -5.49 -10.45
N ILE A 36 17.41 -5.82 -11.67
CA ILE A 36 16.79 -4.85 -12.60
C ILE A 36 15.29 -4.71 -12.32
N ALA A 37 14.59 -5.82 -12.03
CA ALA A 37 13.15 -5.83 -11.85
C ALA A 37 12.69 -5.14 -10.55
N ALA A 38 13.44 -5.29 -9.45
CA ALA A 38 13.08 -4.75 -8.14
C ALA A 38 12.88 -3.22 -8.12
N PRO A 39 13.85 -2.38 -8.57
CA PRO A 39 13.67 -0.92 -8.56
C PRO A 39 12.59 -0.45 -9.55
N TYR A 40 12.42 -1.18 -10.66
CA TYR A 40 11.35 -0.93 -11.61
C TYR A 40 10.00 -1.08 -10.93
N MET A 41 9.69 -2.24 -10.34
CA MET A 41 8.40 -2.50 -9.70
C MET A 41 8.06 -1.50 -8.59
N GLN A 42 9.04 -1.05 -7.80
CA GLN A 42 8.85 -0.02 -6.77
C GLN A 42 8.38 1.32 -7.36
N SER A 43 8.92 1.72 -8.51
CA SER A 43 8.54 3.00 -9.15
C SER A 43 7.10 2.98 -9.66
N TYR A 44 6.62 1.84 -10.17
CA TYR A 44 5.22 1.70 -10.60
C TYR A 44 4.26 1.71 -9.43
N THR A 45 4.56 0.98 -8.35
CA THR A 45 3.67 0.94 -7.18
C THR A 45 3.55 2.31 -6.53
N VAL A 46 4.65 3.07 -6.41
CA VAL A 46 4.61 4.45 -5.90
C VAL A 46 3.76 5.36 -6.79
N ARG A 47 3.88 5.27 -8.12
CA ARG A 47 3.06 6.07 -9.04
C ARG A 47 1.59 5.71 -8.93
N THR A 48 1.25 4.42 -8.85
CA THR A 48 -0.12 3.95 -8.66
C THR A 48 -0.71 4.51 -7.36
N LYS A 49 0.01 4.35 -6.23
CA LYS A 49 -0.40 4.91 -4.93
C LYS A 49 -0.56 6.43 -4.99
N ALA A 50 0.31 7.15 -5.70
CA ALA A 50 0.19 8.59 -5.90
C ALA A 50 -1.09 8.97 -6.66
N THR A 51 -1.43 8.23 -7.73
CA THR A 51 -2.65 8.47 -8.50
C THR A 51 -3.92 8.16 -7.70
N GLU A 52 -3.90 7.13 -6.85
CA GLU A 52 -5.02 6.80 -5.96
C GLU A 52 -5.30 7.91 -4.96
N GLY A 53 -4.28 8.49 -4.34
CA GLY A 53 -4.51 9.60 -3.41
C GLY A 53 -4.94 10.89 -4.08
N LEU A 54 -4.49 11.18 -5.31
CA LEU A 54 -5.03 12.30 -6.09
C LEU A 54 -6.53 12.15 -6.34
N LEU A 55 -6.99 10.93 -6.65
CA LEU A 55 -8.42 10.64 -6.81
C LEU A 55 -9.20 10.92 -5.51
N ILE A 56 -8.62 10.59 -4.36
CA ILE A 56 -9.22 10.77 -3.04
C ILE A 56 -9.23 12.24 -2.61
N LEU A 57 -8.15 12.97 -2.85
CA LEU A 57 -8.08 14.43 -2.68
C LEU A 57 -9.16 15.12 -3.54
N GLY A 58 -9.42 14.61 -4.75
CA GLY A 58 -10.53 15.06 -5.59
C GLY A 58 -11.91 14.81 -4.98
N LYS A 59 -12.11 13.71 -4.22
CA LYS A 59 -13.35 13.48 -3.46
C LYS A 59 -13.49 14.47 -2.30
N LEU A 60 -12.39 14.76 -1.62
CA LEU A 60 -12.35 15.73 -0.52
C LEU A 60 -12.68 17.14 -1.00
N ARG A 61 -12.08 17.56 -2.10
CA ARG A 61 -12.37 18.83 -2.77
C ARG A 61 -13.85 18.96 -3.10
N ARG A 62 -14.46 17.94 -3.72
CA ARG A 62 -15.90 17.92 -4.01
C ARG A 62 -16.76 18.09 -2.76
N ARG A 63 -16.43 17.42 -1.65
CA ARG A 63 -17.15 17.59 -0.37
C ARG A 63 -17.12 19.03 0.14
N VAL A 64 -15.97 19.69 0.03
CA VAL A 64 -15.82 21.11 0.41
C VAL A 64 -16.60 22.01 -0.54
N GLU A 65 -16.52 21.77 -1.86
CA GLU A 65 -17.27 22.53 -2.87
C GLU A 65 -18.78 22.42 -2.66
N THR A 66 -19.33 21.21 -2.51
CA THR A 66 -20.75 21.00 -2.19
C THR A 66 -21.15 21.72 -0.90
N GLY A 67 -20.33 21.57 0.15
CA GLY A 67 -20.58 22.24 1.42
C GLY A 67 -20.51 23.77 1.36
N PHE A 68 -19.79 24.32 0.38
CA PHE A 68 -19.75 25.76 0.09
C PHE A 68 -20.99 26.20 -0.70
N TYR A 69 -21.39 25.46 -1.74
CA TYR A 69 -22.59 25.76 -2.52
C TYR A 69 -23.87 25.74 -1.67
N GLU A 70 -23.96 24.84 -0.69
CA GLU A 70 -25.13 24.74 0.20
C GLU A 70 -25.22 25.88 1.22
N ARG A 71 -24.09 26.37 1.74
CA ARG A 71 -24.05 27.30 2.88
C ARG A 71 -23.58 28.71 2.54
N GLY A 72 -23.00 28.92 1.36
CA GLY A 72 -22.39 30.19 0.96
C GLY A 72 -21.14 30.58 1.76
N VAL A 73 -20.68 29.72 2.67
CA VAL A 73 -19.51 29.92 3.52
C VAL A 73 -18.62 28.69 3.49
N LEU A 74 -17.30 28.91 3.46
CA LEU A 74 -16.34 27.81 3.54
C LEU A 74 -16.42 27.19 4.94
N PRO A 75 -16.50 25.87 5.08
CA PRO A 75 -16.64 25.22 6.38
C PRO A 75 -15.34 25.33 7.21
N SER A 76 -15.46 25.43 8.54
CA SER A 76 -14.33 25.43 9.48
C SER A 76 -13.71 24.04 9.65
N ASP A 77 -14.47 23.02 9.28
CA ASP A 77 -14.17 21.61 9.44
C ASP A 77 -14.37 20.89 8.12
N ILE A 78 -13.85 19.66 8.01
CA ILE A 78 -13.99 18.91 6.78
C ILE A 78 -15.40 18.31 6.70
N PRO A 79 -16.23 18.64 5.68
CA PRO A 79 -17.63 18.19 5.64
C PRO A 79 -17.76 16.67 5.65
N ASN A 80 -18.67 16.12 6.45
CA ASN A 80 -18.87 14.67 6.64
C ASN A 80 -17.61 13.93 7.12
N SER A 81 -16.71 14.60 7.84
CA SER A 81 -15.59 13.92 8.50
C SER A 81 -16.09 13.01 9.62
N PRO A 82 -15.47 11.85 9.83
CA PRO A 82 -15.73 10.99 10.98
C PRO A 82 -15.22 11.61 12.28
N THR A 83 -15.27 10.86 13.39
CA THR A 83 -14.67 11.30 14.66
C THR A 83 -13.16 11.53 14.49
N PRO A 84 -12.60 12.67 14.91
CA PRO A 84 -11.16 12.93 14.82
C PRO A 84 -10.33 11.95 15.63
N ASN A 85 -9.10 11.68 15.19
CA ASN A 85 -8.13 10.86 15.93
C ASN A 85 -7.56 11.61 17.16
N GLY A 86 -7.73 12.92 17.20
CA GLY A 86 -7.36 13.79 18.32
C GLY A 86 -7.21 15.24 17.86
N SER A 87 -6.54 16.04 18.70
CA SER A 87 -6.23 17.45 18.42
C SER A 87 -4.73 17.68 18.45
N ARG A 88 -4.16 18.21 17.36
CA ARG A 88 -2.74 18.52 17.24
C ARG A 88 -2.56 19.83 16.48
N HIS A 89 -1.49 20.56 16.74
CA HIS A 89 -1.18 21.83 16.05
C HIS A 89 -2.28 22.91 16.08
N GLY A 90 -3.27 22.84 16.98
CA GLY A 90 -4.36 23.83 17.06
C GLY A 90 -5.63 23.48 16.26
N GLY A 91 -5.93 22.20 16.05
CA GLY A 91 -7.20 21.74 15.48
C GLY A 91 -7.32 20.21 15.45
N PRO A 92 -8.48 19.66 15.04
CA PRO A 92 -8.66 18.22 14.88
C PRO A 92 -7.76 17.69 13.76
N TRP A 93 -7.25 16.48 13.94
CA TRP A 93 -6.50 15.77 12.90
C TRP A 93 -7.16 14.41 12.60
N TYR A 94 -7.01 13.99 11.35
CA TYR A 94 -7.53 12.72 10.86
C TYR A 94 -6.42 11.94 10.17
N SER A 95 -6.27 10.65 10.48
CA SER A 95 -5.45 9.76 9.65
C SER A 95 -6.20 9.40 8.36
N TYR A 96 -5.48 8.87 7.38
CA TYR A 96 -6.09 8.43 6.12
C TYR A 96 -7.13 7.33 6.35
N ALA A 97 -6.79 6.30 7.13
CA ALA A 97 -7.71 5.23 7.49
C ALA A 97 -8.98 5.74 8.17
N THR A 98 -8.86 6.69 9.11
CA THR A 98 -10.04 7.28 9.77
C THR A 98 -10.85 8.09 8.78
N MET A 99 -10.23 8.91 7.93
CA MET A 99 -10.94 9.83 7.05
C MET A 99 -11.66 9.15 5.87
N PHE A 100 -11.09 8.07 5.35
CA PHE A 100 -11.56 7.42 4.12
C PHE A 100 -11.99 5.97 4.33
N GLY A 101 -11.84 5.41 5.54
CA GLY A 101 -12.24 4.04 5.87
C GLY A 101 -11.40 2.96 5.19
N GLN A 102 -10.26 3.32 4.61
CA GLN A 102 -9.34 2.41 3.92
C GLN A 102 -7.92 2.66 4.44
N ALA A 103 -7.20 1.59 4.79
CA ALA A 103 -5.79 1.68 5.14
C ALA A 103 -4.93 1.72 3.87
N ASP A 104 -3.89 2.56 3.85
CA ASP A 104 -2.86 2.58 2.80
C ASP A 104 -1.50 2.93 3.39
N ASP A 105 -0.46 2.14 3.11
CA ASP A 105 0.85 2.33 3.73
C ASP A 105 1.51 3.69 3.42
N MET A 106 1.23 4.27 2.26
CA MET A 106 1.82 5.55 1.84
C MET A 106 0.99 6.72 2.38
N TRP A 107 -0.33 6.64 2.30
CA TRP A 107 -1.22 7.72 2.71
C TRP A 107 -1.52 7.75 4.21
N GLU A 108 -1.33 6.65 4.94
CA GLU A 108 -1.48 6.64 6.42
C GLU A 108 -0.49 7.58 7.11
N LEU A 109 0.65 7.85 6.46
CA LEU A 109 1.61 8.85 6.94
C LEU A 109 1.09 10.28 6.83
N ILE A 110 0.00 10.52 6.10
CA ILE A 110 -0.54 11.86 5.86
C ILE A 110 -1.70 12.13 6.81
N GLU A 111 -1.50 13.09 7.71
CA GLU A 111 -2.57 13.65 8.52
C GLU A 111 -3.28 14.80 7.79
N TYR A 112 -4.60 14.84 7.94
CA TYR A 112 -5.48 15.88 7.38
C TYR A 112 -5.93 16.82 8.48
N GLN A 113 -5.78 18.13 8.27
CA GLN A 113 -6.18 19.11 9.27
C GLN A 113 -6.77 20.38 8.65
N PRO A 114 -7.95 20.85 9.09
CA PRO A 114 -8.41 22.20 8.78
C PRO A 114 -7.59 23.25 9.54
N LYS A 115 -7.16 24.32 8.86
CA LYS A 115 -6.40 25.45 9.44
C LYS A 115 -7.06 26.80 9.12
N GLY A 116 -7.24 27.63 10.14
CA GLY A 116 -7.74 29.01 10.01
C GLY A 116 -6.67 29.97 9.48
N PRO A 117 -6.96 31.28 9.29
CA PRO A 117 -8.25 31.94 9.05
C PRO A 117 -8.75 31.78 7.60
N HIS A 118 -7.91 31.25 6.70
CA HIS A 118 -8.19 31.04 5.27
C HIS A 118 -8.80 29.68 4.94
N ARG A 119 -9.18 28.90 5.96
CA ARG A 119 -9.91 27.62 5.88
C ARG A 119 -9.28 26.64 4.87
N VAL A 120 -7.98 26.42 5.03
CA VAL A 120 -7.17 25.53 4.21
C VAL A 120 -7.08 24.14 4.84
N ILE A 121 -7.09 23.10 4.00
CA ILE A 121 -6.78 21.73 4.43
C ILE A 121 -5.28 21.56 4.32
N ALA A 122 -4.62 21.37 5.46
CA ALA A 122 -3.21 21.04 5.53
C ALA A 122 -3.04 19.52 5.44
N LEU A 123 -2.15 19.08 4.56
CA LEU A 123 -1.64 17.72 4.49
C LEU A 123 -0.26 17.71 5.13
N ARG A 124 -0.04 16.85 6.11
CA ARG A 124 1.27 16.69 6.75
C ARG A 124 1.68 15.23 6.68
N ALA A 125 2.75 14.95 5.93
CA ALA A 125 3.40 13.65 5.98
C ALA A 125 4.27 13.56 7.23
N TYR A 126 4.11 12.49 8.02
CA TYR A 126 5.08 12.07 9.02
C TYR A 126 6.13 11.21 8.35
N ARG A 127 7.40 11.55 8.54
CA ARG A 127 8.44 10.53 8.50
C ARG A 127 8.30 9.77 9.81
N LEU A 128 7.91 8.49 9.78
CA LEU A 128 8.09 7.63 10.95
C LEU A 128 9.57 7.72 11.33
N PRO A 129 9.94 7.96 12.60
CA PRO A 129 11.33 7.92 13.03
C PRO A 129 11.83 6.50 12.76
N GLU A 130 12.51 6.34 11.63
CA GLU A 130 13.15 5.08 11.24
C GLU A 130 14.28 4.72 12.21
N TRP A 131 14.67 5.67 13.08
CA TRP A 131 15.50 5.48 14.27
C TRP A 131 14.92 6.25 15.47
N GLN A 132 14.73 5.57 16.60
CA GLN A 132 14.45 6.20 17.90
C GLN A 132 15.65 7.06 18.35
N ASN A 133 15.69 8.32 17.93
CA ASN A 133 16.50 9.35 18.58
C ASN A 133 15.57 10.42 19.15
#